data_AF-A0A1B6H7C1-F1
#
_entry.id   AF-A0A1B6H7C1-F1
#
_cell.length_a   1.000
_cell.length_b   1.000
_cell.length_c   1.000
_cell.angle_alpha   90.00
_cell.angle_beta   90.00
_cell.angle_gamma   90.00
#
_symmetry.space_group_name_H-M   'P 1'
#
loop_
_entity.id
_entity.type
_entity.pdbx_description
1 polymer ?
#
loop_
_entity_poly.entity_id
_entity_poly.type
_entity_poly.pdbx_seq_one_letter_code
_entity_poly.pdbx_strand_id
1 'polypeptide(L)'
;IEQVGRPLELDTDGIWCVLPASFPENYVVESTHPGKAKVTISYPNAILNSMVKDYYTNDQYHDLVEPGTLQYVQRSENSIFFEVDGPYLAMVLPASKEEGKRLKKRYAVFNFDGSLAELKGFEVKRRGELQLIKIFQSSVFEAFLK
;
A
#
# COMPACT_ATOMS: atom_id res chain seq x y z
N ILE A 1 -2.65 -4.04 11.56
CA ILE A 1 -2.99 -5.00 10.49
C ILE A 1 -3.00 -6.44 10.98
N GLU A 2 -1.94 -6.97 11.62
CA GLU A 2 -1.90 -8.37 12.10
C GLU A 2 -3.06 -8.79 13.03
N GLN A 3 -3.63 -7.85 13.78
CA GLN A 3 -4.76 -8.14 14.68
C GLN A 3 -6.13 -8.18 13.97
N VAL A 4 -6.23 -7.65 12.74
CA VAL A 4 -7.49 -7.49 11.99
C VAL A 4 -7.49 -8.23 10.64
N GLY A 5 -6.33 -8.75 10.23
CA GLY A 5 -6.13 -9.46 8.98
C GLY A 5 -4.77 -10.16 8.95
N ARG A 6 -4.25 -10.47 7.76
CA ARG A 6 -2.96 -11.15 7.60
C ARG A 6 -2.03 -10.33 6.70
N PRO A 7 -0.87 -9.87 7.20
CA PRO A 7 0.14 -9.29 6.34
C PRO A 7 0.81 -10.39 5.51
N LEU A 8 1.05 -10.09 4.24
CA LEU A 8 1.68 -10.99 3.28
C LEU A 8 3.14 -10.60 3.04
N GLU A 9 3.38 -9.33 2.76
CA GLU A 9 4.70 -8.76 2.49
C GLU A 9 4.77 -7.32 3.03
N LEU A 10 5.93 -6.92 3.51
CA LEU A 10 6.21 -5.55 3.96
C LEU A 10 7.50 -5.08 3.29
N ASP A 11 7.43 -3.95 2.59
CA ASP A 11 8.58 -3.32 1.96
C ASP A 11 8.63 -1.83 2.30
N THR A 12 9.59 -1.44 3.14
CA THR A 12 9.91 -0.06 3.53
C THR A 12 8.73 0.72 4.13
N ASP A 13 7.85 1.26 3.28
CA ASP A 13 6.69 2.09 3.58
C ASP A 13 5.35 1.46 3.14
N GLY A 14 5.39 0.33 2.43
CA GLY A 14 4.22 -0.39 1.94
C GLY A 14 3.97 -1.72 2.66
N ILE A 15 2.69 -2.06 2.84
CA ILE A 15 2.27 -3.36 3.36
C ILE A 15 1.23 -4.00 2.43
N TRP A 16 1.55 -5.19 1.95
CA TRP A 16 0.59 -6.07 1.30
C TRP A 16 -0.12 -6.89 2.38
N CYS A 17 -1.44 -6.83 2.43
CA CYS A 17 -2.21 -7.60 3.39
C CYS A 17 -3.53 -8.07 2.81
N VAL A 18 -4.11 -9.08 3.46
CA VAL A 18 -5.48 -9.50 3.21
C VAL A 18 -6.31 -9.20 4.44
N LEU A 19 -7.47 -8.58 4.21
CA LEU A 19 -8.49 -8.33 5.22
C LEU A 19 -9.69 -9.25 4.94
N PRO A 20 -10.50 -9.60 5.96
CA PRO A 20 -11.75 -10.34 5.74
C PRO A 20 -12.65 -9.59 4.74
N ALA A 21 -13.37 -10.33 3.88
CA ALA A 21 -14.30 -9.72 2.93
C ALA A 21 -15.45 -8.94 3.59
N SER A 22 -15.76 -9.25 4.85
CA SER A 22 -16.73 -8.51 5.67
C SER A 22 -16.13 -7.31 6.40
N PHE A 23 -14.83 -7.05 6.24
CA PHE A 23 -14.18 -5.90 6.85
C PHE A 23 -14.65 -4.61 6.15
N PRO A 24 -14.89 -3.52 6.88
CA PRO A 24 -15.32 -2.27 6.26
C PRO A 24 -14.28 -1.71 5.28
N GLU A 25 -14.69 -1.48 4.03
CA GLU A 25 -13.86 -0.84 3.00
C GLU A 25 -14.23 0.64 2.82
N ASN A 26 -15.15 0.95 1.90
CA ASN A 26 -15.40 2.31 1.44
C ASN A 26 -16.79 2.78 1.86
N TYR A 27 -16.86 3.96 2.46
CA TYR A 27 -18.10 4.65 2.79
C TYR A 27 -18.20 5.95 2.01
N VAL A 28 -19.39 6.25 1.49
CA VAL A 28 -19.67 7.52 0.84
C VAL A 28 -20.46 8.39 1.79
N VAL A 29 -19.87 9.52 2.19
CA VAL A 29 -20.51 10.54 3.01
C VAL A 29 -21.06 11.64 2.10
N GLU A 30 -22.34 11.94 2.25
CA GLU A 30 -22.97 13.06 1.57
C GLU A 30 -22.59 14.37 2.25
N SER A 31 -22.26 15.37 1.45
CA SER A 31 -21.79 16.68 1.92
C SER A 31 -22.60 17.80 1.29
N THR A 32 -22.86 18.83 2.09
CA THR A 32 -23.51 20.07 1.63
C THR A 32 -22.53 21.05 0.99
N HIS A 33 -21.24 20.69 0.90
CA HIS A 33 -20.22 21.57 0.37
C HIS A 33 -20.36 21.75 -1.17
N PRO A 34 -20.41 23.00 -1.66
CA PRO A 34 -20.50 23.26 -3.10
C PRO A 34 -19.35 22.60 -3.88
N GLY A 35 -19.66 21.88 -4.94
CA GLY A 35 -18.67 21.20 -5.79
C GLY A 35 -18.12 19.88 -5.26
N LYS A 36 -18.46 19.47 -4.03
CA LYS A 36 -18.06 18.17 -3.46
C LYS A 36 -19.20 17.53 -2.67
N ALA A 37 -20.28 17.19 -3.38
CA ALA A 37 -21.50 16.63 -2.81
C ALA A 37 -21.31 15.23 -2.18
N LYS A 38 -20.25 14.51 -2.56
CA LYS A 38 -19.92 13.17 -2.05
C LYS A 38 -18.45 13.08 -1.70
N VAL A 39 -18.15 12.48 -0.57
CA VAL A 39 -16.80 12.20 -0.09
C VAL A 39 -16.67 10.71 0.16
N THR A 40 -15.79 10.05 -0.58
CA THR A 40 -15.47 8.63 -0.34
C THR A 40 -14.39 8.53 0.73
N ILE A 41 -14.64 7.71 1.74
CA ILE A 41 -13.72 7.42 2.84
C ILE A 41 -13.38 5.95 2.77
N SER A 42 -12.09 5.64 2.60
CA SER A 42 -11.57 4.30 2.83
C SER A 42 -11.34 4.13 4.34
N TYR A 43 -12.10 3.24 4.97
CA TYR A 43 -12.04 2.99 6.40
C TYR A 43 -10.68 2.45 6.87
N PRO A 44 -10.04 1.47 6.19
CA PRO A 44 -8.69 1.03 6.55
C PRO A 44 -7.67 2.18 6.47
N ASN A 45 -7.77 3.01 5.41
CA ASN A 45 -6.92 4.18 5.22
C ASN A 45 -7.11 5.20 6.35
N ALA A 46 -8.37 5.54 6.66
CA ALA A 46 -8.71 6.51 7.69
C ALA A 46 -8.21 6.11 9.08
N ILE A 47 -8.32 4.82 9.45
CA ILE A 47 -7.77 4.32 10.72
C ILE A 47 -6.25 4.49 10.76
N LEU A 48 -5.54 4.03 9.73
CA LEU A 48 -4.09 4.11 9.68
C LEU A 48 -3.61 5.56 9.75
N ASN A 49 -4.25 6.46 9.00
CA ASN A 49 -3.90 7.88 9.00
C ASN A 49 -4.26 8.59 10.31
N SER A 50 -5.35 8.22 10.98
CA SER A 50 -5.64 8.71 12.33
C SER A 50 -4.54 8.29 13.30
N MET A 51 -4.13 7.02 13.28
CA MET A 51 -3.05 6.53 14.14
C MET A 51 -1.71 7.22 13.82
N VAL A 52 -1.37 7.40 12.55
CA VAL A 52 -0.14 8.11 12.15
C VAL A 52 -0.15 9.54 12.69
N LYS A 53 -1.28 10.23 12.57
CA LYS A 53 -1.46 11.57 13.12
C LYS A 53 -1.30 11.59 14.64
N ASP A 54 -1.92 10.64 15.36
CA ASP A 54 -1.89 10.64 16.82
C ASP A 54 -0.52 10.27 17.39
N TYR A 55 0.25 9.40 16.73
CA TYR A 55 1.52 8.90 17.25
C TYR A 55 2.77 9.57 16.67
N TYR A 56 2.68 10.21 15.50
CA TYR A 56 3.86 10.69 14.76
C TYR A 56 3.76 12.15 14.31
N THR A 57 2.82 12.93 14.85
CA THR A 57 2.79 14.38 14.60
C THR A 57 3.96 15.08 15.30
N ASN A 58 4.65 15.96 14.59
CA ASN A 58 5.65 16.83 15.18
C ASN A 58 4.97 18.09 15.72
N ASP A 59 4.71 18.12 17.02
CA ASP A 59 4.12 19.28 17.70
C ASP A 59 5.10 20.44 17.91
N GLN A 60 6.38 20.27 17.53
CA GLN A 60 7.47 21.20 17.75
C GLN A 60 8.00 21.81 16.44
N TYR A 61 7.21 21.80 15.37
CA TYR A 61 7.63 22.39 14.10
C TYR A 61 7.69 23.92 14.22
N HIS A 62 8.85 24.53 13.97
CA HIS A 62 9.05 25.98 14.08
C HIS A 62 9.18 26.60 12.70
N ASP A 63 8.34 27.58 12.39
CA ASP A 63 8.44 28.39 11.19
C ASP A 63 8.94 29.80 11.53
N LEU A 64 9.91 30.29 10.76
CA LEU A 64 10.39 31.67 10.87
C LEU A 64 9.35 32.60 10.25
N VAL A 65 8.73 33.45 11.06
CA VAL A 65 7.69 34.39 10.59
C VAL A 65 8.23 35.80 10.38
N GLU A 66 9.26 36.21 11.12
CA GLU A 66 9.88 37.53 10.98
C GLU A 66 11.41 37.39 10.96
N PRO A 67 12.04 37.42 9.77
CA PRO A 67 13.50 37.26 9.64
C PRO A 67 14.29 38.39 10.30
N GLY A 68 13.76 39.61 10.38
CA GLY A 68 14.47 40.75 10.96
C GLY A 68 14.66 40.65 12.48
N THR A 69 13.69 40.04 13.18
CA THR A 69 13.72 39.86 14.64
C THR A 69 14.01 38.41 15.05
N LEU A 70 14.19 37.51 14.08
CA LEU A 70 14.33 36.07 14.28
C LEU A 70 13.17 35.47 15.10
N GLN A 71 11.94 35.93 14.83
CA GLN A 71 10.75 35.42 15.51
C GLN A 71 10.25 34.15 14.83
N TYR A 72 9.98 33.13 15.65
CA TYR A 72 9.43 31.85 15.21
C TYR A 72 8.04 31.61 15.79
N VAL A 73 7.20 30.89 15.06
CA VAL A 73 5.94 30.33 15.55
C VAL A 73 6.04 28.82 15.53
N GLN A 74 5.66 28.19 16.65
CA GLN A 74 5.56 26.74 16.75
C GLN A 74 4.17 26.28 16.30
N ARG A 75 4.12 25.20 15.51
CA ARG A 75 2.87 24.54 15.11
C ARG A 75 3.06 23.02 15.07
N SER A 76 1.94 22.30 15.14
CA SER A 76 1.90 20.88 14.86
C SER A 76 1.97 20.64 13.36
N GLU A 77 2.89 19.80 12.93
CA GLU A 77 3.06 19.41 11.52
C GLU A 77 3.07 17.89 11.36
N ASN A 78 2.26 17.40 10.42
CA ASN A 78 2.30 16.01 9.98
C ASN A 78 1.77 15.92 8.54
N SER A 79 2.62 15.45 7.64
CA SER A 79 2.30 15.25 6.24
C SER A 79 2.40 13.79 5.81
N ILE A 80 2.42 12.85 6.77
CA ILE A 80 2.53 11.42 6.51
C ILE A 80 1.12 10.84 6.36
N PHE A 81 0.84 10.32 5.16
CA PHE A 81 -0.43 9.68 4.84
C PHE A 81 -0.19 8.37 4.11
N PHE A 82 -0.87 7.32 4.59
CA PHE A 82 -1.11 6.10 3.84
C PHE A 82 -2.11 6.34 2.73
N GLU A 83 -1.86 5.69 1.61
CA GLU A 83 -2.80 5.48 0.52
C GLU A 83 -3.15 3.99 0.47
N VAL A 84 -4.37 3.67 0.03
CA VAL A 84 -4.82 2.30 -0.12
C VAL A 84 -5.06 2.06 -1.60
N ASP A 85 -4.38 1.06 -2.15
CA ASP A 85 -4.57 0.57 -3.51
C ASP A 85 -5.14 -0.87 -3.45
N GLY A 86 -6.08 -1.16 -4.33
CA GLY A 86 -6.94 -2.35 -4.32
C GLY A 86 -8.43 -2.05 -4.05
N PRO A 87 -9.25 -3.08 -3.79
CA PRO A 87 -8.89 -4.49 -3.65
C PRO A 87 -8.41 -5.13 -4.97
N TYR A 88 -7.65 -6.22 -4.84
CA TYR A 88 -7.13 -7.00 -5.97
C TYR A 88 -7.75 -8.40 -6.01
N LEU A 89 -7.73 -9.02 -7.18
CA LEU A 89 -8.24 -10.38 -7.39
C LEU A 89 -7.36 -11.42 -6.72
N ALA A 90 -6.05 -11.34 -6.96
CA ALA A 90 -5.10 -12.34 -6.49
C ALA A 90 -3.71 -11.73 -6.29
N MET A 91 -2.98 -12.30 -5.34
CA MET A 91 -1.56 -12.04 -5.13
C MET A 91 -0.81 -13.38 -5.01
N VAL A 92 0.27 -13.54 -5.76
CA VAL A 92 1.11 -14.74 -5.77
C VAL A 92 2.47 -14.40 -5.17
N LEU A 93 2.82 -15.08 -4.07
CA LEU A 93 4.12 -14.96 -3.41
C LEU A 93 4.90 -16.28 -3.54
N PRO A 94 6.16 -16.26 -4.00
CA PRO A 94 6.98 -17.45 -4.07
C PRO A 94 7.53 -17.83 -2.69
N ALA A 95 7.68 -19.13 -2.46
CA ALA A 95 8.36 -19.65 -1.28
C ALA A 95 9.88 -19.78 -1.50
N SER A 96 10.67 -19.65 -0.43
CA SER A 96 12.11 -19.99 -0.47
C SER A 96 12.32 -21.49 -0.57
N LYS A 97 13.48 -21.89 -1.09
CA LYS A 97 13.96 -23.29 -1.01
C LYS A 97 14.44 -23.65 0.40
N GLU A 98 14.86 -22.65 1.17
CA GLU A 98 15.35 -22.82 2.53
C GLU A 98 14.21 -22.75 3.54
N GLU A 99 14.18 -23.69 4.48
CA GLU A 99 13.20 -23.73 5.55
C GLU A 99 13.26 -22.45 6.40
N GLY A 100 12.09 -21.94 6.77
CA GLY A 100 11.96 -20.74 7.60
C GLY A 100 12.35 -19.42 6.92
N LYS A 101 12.84 -19.43 5.68
CA LYS A 101 13.16 -18.19 4.94
C LYS A 101 12.04 -17.82 3.97
N ARG A 102 11.72 -16.52 3.92
CA ARG A 102 10.81 -15.96 2.91
C ARG A 102 11.63 -15.23 1.84
N LEU A 103 11.21 -15.35 0.59
CA LEU A 103 11.76 -14.56 -0.50
C LEU A 103 11.10 -13.17 -0.50
N LYS A 104 11.82 -12.19 0.03
CA LYS A 104 11.33 -10.80 0.03
C LYS A 104 11.36 -10.19 -1.38
N LYS A 105 10.52 -9.19 -1.61
CA LYS A 105 10.47 -8.36 -2.85
C LYS A 105 10.20 -9.15 -4.13
N ARG A 106 9.52 -10.30 -4.04
CA ARG A 106 9.06 -11.08 -5.20
C ARG A 106 7.57 -11.39 -5.07
N TYR A 107 6.75 -10.81 -5.94
CA TYR A 107 5.30 -11.03 -5.94
C TYR A 107 4.67 -10.62 -7.28
N ALA A 108 3.52 -11.21 -7.59
CA ALA A 108 2.67 -10.86 -8.72
C ALA A 108 1.26 -10.54 -8.19
N VAL A 109 0.66 -9.44 -8.65
CA VAL A 109 -0.65 -8.95 -8.22
C VAL A 109 -1.54 -8.77 -9.45
N PHE A 110 -2.80 -9.17 -9.35
CA PHE A 110 -3.75 -9.15 -10.47
C PHE A 110 -5.02 -8.38 -10.11
N ASN A 111 -5.52 -7.63 -11.09
CA ASN A 111 -6.80 -6.94 -11.02
C ASN A 111 -7.98 -7.91 -11.25
N PHE A 112 -9.19 -7.47 -10.93
CA PHE A 112 -10.43 -8.25 -11.14
C PHE A 112 -10.75 -8.55 -12.61
N ASP A 113 -10.25 -7.76 -13.54
CA ASP A 113 -10.34 -8.05 -14.98
C ASP A 113 -9.32 -9.11 -15.45
N GLY A 114 -8.51 -9.65 -14.54
CA GLY A 114 -7.44 -10.62 -14.81
C GLY A 114 -6.14 -10.00 -15.31
N SER A 115 -6.07 -8.67 -15.48
CA SER A 115 -4.84 -8.00 -15.87
C SER A 115 -3.80 -8.00 -14.74
N LEU A 116 -2.53 -8.00 -15.13
CA LEU A 116 -1.40 -7.94 -14.19
C LEU A 116 -1.24 -6.49 -13.69
N ALA A 117 -1.52 -6.27 -12.41
CA ALA A 117 -1.41 -4.97 -11.75
C ALA A 117 0.05 -4.63 -11.42
N GLU A 118 0.72 -5.55 -10.71
CA GLU A 118 2.14 -5.39 -10.35
C GLU A 118 2.90 -6.71 -10.47
N LEU A 119 4.16 -6.61 -10.89
CA LEU A 119 5.08 -7.74 -10.92
C LEU A 119 6.47 -7.32 -10.46
N LYS A 120 6.87 -7.81 -9.30
CA LYS A 120 8.10 -7.44 -8.62
C LYS A 120 9.08 -8.60 -8.52
N GLY A 121 10.36 -8.33 -8.79
CA GLY A 121 11.48 -9.23 -8.47
C GLY A 121 11.60 -10.51 -9.31
N PHE A 122 10.63 -10.83 -10.17
CA PHE A 122 10.69 -11.98 -11.08
C PHE A 122 11.57 -11.71 -12.31
N GLU A 123 12.21 -12.78 -12.79
CA GLU A 123 13.16 -12.80 -13.90
C GLU A 123 12.56 -12.28 -15.22
N VAL A 124 11.25 -12.44 -15.44
CA VAL A 124 10.55 -11.89 -16.60
C VAL A 124 10.68 -10.36 -16.73
N LYS A 125 10.82 -9.62 -15.62
CA LYS A 125 11.07 -8.16 -15.64
C LYS A 125 12.56 -7.79 -15.68
N ARG A 126 13.47 -8.74 -15.52
CA ARG A 126 14.92 -8.49 -15.46
C ARG A 126 15.57 -8.64 -16.83
N ARG A 127 16.56 -7.79 -17.12
CA ARG A 127 17.40 -7.92 -18.33
C ARG A 127 18.46 -9.00 -18.11
N GLY A 128 18.77 -9.78 -19.15
CA GLY A 128 19.84 -10.79 -19.12
C GLY A 128 19.45 -12.19 -18.60
N GLU A 129 18.26 -12.37 -18.02
CA GLU A 129 17.83 -13.70 -17.55
C GLU A 129 17.48 -14.66 -18.69
N LEU A 130 17.56 -15.97 -18.41
CA LEU A 130 17.30 -17.04 -19.36
C LEU A 130 15.89 -16.92 -19.97
N GLN A 131 15.81 -16.84 -21.30
CA GLN A 131 14.55 -16.58 -22.01
C GLN A 131 13.47 -17.63 -21.73
N LEU A 132 13.86 -18.89 -21.56
CA LEU A 132 12.94 -19.98 -21.18
C LEU A 132 12.23 -19.69 -19.85
N ILE A 133 12.95 -19.19 -18.84
CA ILE A 133 12.39 -18.85 -17.52
C ILE A 133 11.39 -17.72 -17.65
N LYS A 134 11.67 -16.72 -18.50
CA LYS A 134 10.74 -15.61 -18.74
C LYS A 134 9.43 -16.08 -19.35
N ILE A 135 9.51 -16.91 -20.39
CA ILE A 135 8.34 -17.48 -21.06
C ILE A 135 7.53 -18.36 -20.09
N PHE A 136 8.22 -19.19 -19.32
CA PHE A 136 7.60 -20.03 -18.30
C PHE A 136 6.85 -19.20 -17.26
N GLN A 137 7.49 -18.17 -16.68
CA GLN A 137 6.87 -17.30 -15.69
C GLN A 137 5.62 -16.62 -16.21
N SER A 138 5.66 -16.03 -17.42
CA SER A 138 4.47 -15.42 -18.03
C SER A 138 3.32 -16.42 -18.17
N SER A 139 3.61 -17.63 -18.64
CA SER A 139 2.59 -18.67 -18.85
C SER A 139 1.97 -19.17 -17.55
N VAL A 140 2.80 -19.32 -16.50
CA VAL A 140 2.35 -19.80 -15.18
C VAL A 140 1.50 -18.74 -14.46
N PHE A 141 1.86 -17.46 -14.58
CA PHE A 141 1.09 -16.38 -13.96
C PHE A 141 -0.34 -16.28 -14.48
N GLU A 142 -0.54 -16.41 -15.79
CA GLU A 142 -1.89 -16.50 -16.36
C GLU A 142 -2.66 -17.75 -15.90
N ALA A 143 -1.96 -18.86 -15.68
CA ALA A 143 -2.57 -20.11 -15.23
C ALA A 143 -3.06 -20.05 -13.76
N PHE A 144 -2.49 -19.19 -12.91
CA PHE A 144 -2.95 -19.02 -11.52
C PHE A 144 -4.34 -18.37 -11.41
N LEU A 145 -4.84 -17.76 -12.48
CA LEU A 145 -6.15 -17.11 -12.53
C LEU A 145 -7.26 -18.00 -13.10
N LYS A 146 -6.93 -19.21 -13.56
CA LYS A 146 -7.88 -20.21 -14.08
C LYS A 146 -8.31 -21.17 -12.97
#